data_AF-A0ABD7PYF9-F1
#
_entry.id   AF-A0ABD7PYF9-F1
#
_cell.length_a   1.000
_cell.length_b   1.000
_cell.length_c   1.000
_cell.angle_alpha   90.00
_cell.angle_beta   90.00
_cell.angle_gamma   90.00
#
_symmetry.space_group_name_H-M   'P 1'
#
loop_
_entity.id
_entity.type
_entity.pdbx_description
1 polymer ?
#
loop_
_entity_poly.entity_id
_entity_poly.type
_entity_poly.pdbx_seq_one_letter_code
_entity_poly.pdbx_strand_id
1 'polypeptide(L)'
;MQVVKISSEDEAWAMLDAAIKGQLPGPAEEPIVLDFDKWLKFAIHLPGTPVDGSITPTMMEAFVELQKSIYRTYMLISSETNDLRFLSNSQREKLEFRVEVREGSSDYSADFTAILEKMGLEALSKMDSKEVVITVLGLALIFASVYAFKSWLNYRTETREKEIDAEDKKEALAVARVAIEANSENTRILAAAIAARPILQDVEALVEPAREKLIQAVGHEGGGTLNGTVVSSSLAAELGSQKRQQSQEVLIKGNFRVVRVDTTSPEGFRVTLAGGPADQEITAALTEYLASTDHREAIRRAEWDKKPVYVEMTARKLRDRIIDATVTLASDVPDSLESTVVADPA
;
A
#
# COMPACT_ATOMS: atom_id res chain seq x y z
N MET A 1 34.80 18.70 -8.41
CA MET A 1 33.94 17.53 -8.11
C MET A 1 34.53 16.89 -6.88
N GLN A 2 33.79 16.95 -5.79
CA GLN A 2 34.22 16.53 -4.47
C GLN A 2 33.60 15.17 -4.15
N VAL A 3 34.41 14.21 -3.73
CA VAL A 3 33.92 12.91 -3.26
C VAL A 3 33.78 12.97 -1.75
N VAL A 4 32.59 12.67 -1.24
CA VAL A 4 32.30 12.58 0.19
C VAL A 4 32.06 11.13 0.54
N LYS A 5 32.92 10.59 1.40
CA LYS A 5 32.82 9.21 1.89
C LYS A 5 31.82 9.14 3.05
N ILE A 6 30.89 8.20 2.96
CA ILE A 6 29.91 7.85 3.98
C ILE A 6 30.14 6.39 4.30
N SER A 7 30.62 6.08 5.50
CA SER A 7 31.08 4.73 5.89
C SER A 7 30.11 4.01 6.82
N SER A 8 29.02 4.69 7.23
CA SER A 8 28.01 4.12 8.12
C SER A 8 26.64 4.77 7.92
N GLU A 9 25.61 4.10 8.47
CA GLU A 9 24.25 4.64 8.51
C GLU A 9 24.16 5.93 9.35
N ASP A 10 24.88 6.00 10.47
CA ASP A 10 24.88 7.20 11.33
C ASP A 10 25.51 8.42 10.62
N GLU A 11 26.59 8.20 9.85
CA GLU A 11 27.18 9.24 9.00
C GLU A 11 26.19 9.70 7.91
N ALA A 12 25.41 8.76 7.34
CA ALA A 12 24.40 9.09 6.34
C ALA A 12 23.28 9.97 6.91
N TRP A 13 22.78 9.66 8.11
CA TRP A 13 21.80 10.48 8.82
C TRP A 13 22.34 11.88 9.14
N ALA A 14 23.56 11.95 9.67
CA ALA A 14 24.20 13.22 10.01
C ALA A 14 24.40 14.10 8.77
N MET A 15 24.87 13.52 7.66
CA MET A 15 25.07 14.24 6.40
C MET A 15 23.74 14.68 5.78
N LEU A 16 22.69 13.86 5.87
CA LEU A 16 21.35 14.23 5.38
C LEU A 16 20.79 15.43 6.16
N ASP A 17 20.86 15.41 7.48
CA ASP A 17 20.41 16.52 8.32
C ASP A 17 21.22 17.80 8.06
N ALA A 18 22.55 17.68 7.91
CA ALA A 18 23.41 18.79 7.51
C ALA A 18 23.01 19.37 6.13
N ALA A 19 22.76 18.51 5.14
CA ALA A 19 22.32 18.91 3.81
C ALA A 19 20.99 19.69 3.84
N ILE A 20 20.00 19.21 4.60
CA ILE A 20 18.71 19.89 4.80
C ILE A 20 18.92 21.29 5.38
N LYS A 21 19.81 21.41 6.37
CA LYS A 21 20.19 22.68 7.02
C LYS A 21 21.09 23.58 6.16
N GLY A 22 21.48 23.16 4.96
CA GLY A 22 22.36 23.91 4.07
C GLY A 22 23.83 23.93 4.51
N GLN A 23 24.25 22.95 5.31
CA GLN A 23 25.59 22.83 5.89
C GLN A 23 26.42 21.76 5.16
N LEU A 24 26.49 21.86 3.83
CA LEU A 24 27.27 20.91 3.03
C LEU A 24 28.77 21.18 3.14
N PRO A 25 29.61 20.14 3.09
CA PRO A 25 31.05 20.31 3.07
C PRO A 25 31.51 20.86 1.71
N GLY A 26 32.45 21.80 1.75
CA GLY A 26 33.10 22.35 0.55
C GLY A 26 32.41 23.59 -0.05
N PRO A 27 32.94 24.12 -1.17
CA PRO A 27 32.36 25.25 -1.86
C PRO A 27 31.00 24.89 -2.46
N ALA A 28 30.01 25.78 -2.35
CA ALA A 28 28.64 25.55 -2.81
C ALA A 28 28.50 25.23 -4.31
N GLU A 29 29.51 25.59 -5.11
CA GLU A 29 29.51 25.47 -6.57
C GLU A 29 30.12 24.15 -7.09
N GLU A 30 30.75 23.34 -6.24
CA GLU A 30 31.33 22.07 -6.68
C GLU A 30 30.31 20.92 -6.64
N PRO A 31 30.22 20.09 -7.71
CA PRO A 31 29.43 18.86 -7.69
C PRO A 31 29.93 17.91 -6.60
N ILE A 32 29.01 17.43 -5.75
CA ILE A 32 29.29 16.44 -4.70
C ILE A 32 28.90 15.05 -5.20
N VAL A 33 29.81 14.09 -5.06
CA VAL A 33 29.57 12.67 -5.31
C VAL A 33 29.72 11.90 -4.01
N LEU A 34 28.77 11.02 -3.72
CA LEU A 34 28.76 10.21 -2.52
C LEU A 34 29.40 8.84 -2.80
N ASP A 35 30.31 8.45 -1.93
CA ASP A 35 30.90 7.11 -1.87
C ASP A 35 30.41 6.44 -0.59
N PHE A 36 29.77 5.28 -0.70
CA PHE A 36 29.11 4.61 0.42
C PHE A 36 29.93 3.50 1.08
N ASP A 37 31.23 3.36 0.79
CA ASP A 37 32.17 2.42 1.46
C ASP A 37 31.61 1.00 1.76
N LYS A 38 30.69 0.51 0.94
CA LYS A 38 30.00 -0.78 1.08
C LYS A 38 29.18 -0.98 2.36
N TRP A 39 28.74 0.07 3.05
CA TRP A 39 27.84 -0.10 4.21
C TRP A 39 26.38 -0.29 3.79
N LEU A 40 26.01 0.04 2.54
CA LEU A 40 24.65 -0.11 2.00
C LEU A 40 24.30 -1.58 1.72
N LYS A 41 24.13 -2.34 2.80
CA LYS A 41 23.79 -3.75 2.75
C LYS A 41 22.39 -3.98 3.29
N PHE A 42 21.66 -4.83 2.59
CA PHE A 42 20.44 -5.43 3.07
C PHE A 42 20.74 -6.85 3.56
N ALA A 43 20.18 -7.25 4.69
CA ALA A 43 20.41 -8.56 5.29
C ALA A 43 19.12 -9.17 5.86
N ILE A 44 18.93 -10.47 5.61
CA ILE A 44 17.88 -11.29 6.22
C ILE A 44 18.55 -12.45 6.93
N HIS A 45 18.13 -12.73 8.15
CA HIS A 45 18.49 -13.94 8.88
C HIS A 45 17.22 -14.74 9.19
N LEU A 46 17.16 -15.99 8.75
CA LEU A 46 16.07 -16.92 9.04
C LEU A 46 16.55 -18.04 9.97
N PRO A 47 16.19 -18.01 11.26
CA PRO A 47 16.53 -19.07 12.18
C PRO A 47 15.68 -20.32 11.93
N GLY A 48 16.32 -21.46 11.70
CA GLY A 48 15.64 -22.76 11.70
C GLY A 48 14.85 -23.10 10.43
N THR A 49 15.34 -22.67 9.26
CA THR A 49 14.75 -23.10 7.99
C THR A 49 14.83 -24.62 7.80
N PRO A 50 13.84 -25.27 7.15
CA PRO A 50 13.84 -26.73 6.96
C PRO A 50 15.04 -27.25 6.15
N VAL A 51 15.58 -26.43 5.25
CA VAL A 51 16.72 -26.77 4.39
C VAL A 51 17.65 -25.56 4.35
N ASP A 52 18.88 -25.73 4.85
CA ASP A 52 19.91 -24.69 4.84
C ASP A 52 20.30 -24.31 3.41
N GLY A 53 20.55 -23.02 3.17
CA GLY A 53 20.96 -22.52 1.87
C GLY A 53 19.89 -22.63 0.78
N SER A 54 18.63 -22.84 1.15
CA SER A 54 17.51 -22.90 0.21
C SER A 54 16.72 -21.60 0.21
N ILE A 55 16.28 -21.14 -0.97
CA ILE A 55 15.41 -19.97 -1.12
C ILE A 55 14.02 -20.46 -1.52
N THR A 56 12.99 -20.11 -0.76
CA THR A 56 11.61 -20.45 -1.13
C THR A 56 11.06 -19.55 -2.22
N PRO A 57 10.05 -20.00 -2.98
CA PRO A 57 9.38 -19.17 -3.98
C PRO A 57 8.86 -17.84 -3.40
N THR A 58 8.29 -17.85 -2.19
CA THR A 58 7.82 -16.65 -1.51
C THR A 58 8.94 -15.65 -1.25
N MET A 59 10.12 -16.13 -0.80
CA MET A 59 11.29 -15.28 -0.61
C MET A 59 11.84 -14.73 -1.94
N MET A 60 11.89 -15.57 -2.98
CA MET A 60 12.26 -15.11 -4.33
C MET A 60 11.33 -14.02 -4.85
N GLU A 61 10.01 -14.16 -4.66
CA GLU A 61 9.03 -13.15 -5.06
C GLU A 61 9.23 -11.81 -4.33
N ALA A 62 9.64 -11.85 -3.06
CA ALA A 62 9.98 -10.65 -2.29
C ALA A 62 11.22 -9.94 -2.87
N PHE A 63 12.27 -10.68 -3.21
CA PHE A 63 13.44 -10.11 -3.89
C PHE A 63 13.11 -9.53 -5.27
N VAL A 64 12.27 -10.20 -6.04
CA VAL A 64 11.80 -9.69 -7.34
C VAL A 64 11.03 -8.38 -7.18
N GLU A 65 10.21 -8.24 -6.13
CA GLU A 65 9.50 -6.97 -5.87
C GLU A 65 10.45 -5.86 -5.43
N LEU A 66 11.44 -6.17 -4.60
CA LEU A 66 12.50 -5.23 -4.23
C LEU A 66 13.27 -4.76 -5.48
N GLN A 67 13.60 -5.68 -6.39
CA GLN A 67 14.28 -5.34 -7.65
C GLN A 67 13.44 -4.44 -8.54
N LYS A 68 12.12 -4.70 -8.64
CA LYS A 68 11.19 -3.80 -9.35
C LYS A 68 11.15 -2.42 -8.71
N SER A 69 11.20 -2.33 -7.39
CA SER A 69 11.21 -1.06 -6.66
C SER A 69 12.46 -0.24 -7.02
N ILE A 70 13.64 -0.87 -7.03
CA ILE A 70 14.90 -0.26 -7.49
C ILE A 70 14.79 0.25 -8.93
N TYR A 71 14.25 -0.57 -9.84
CA TYR A 71 14.06 -0.19 -11.23
C TYR A 71 13.11 1.01 -11.39
N ARG A 72 11.98 1.01 -10.67
CA ARG A 72 11.00 2.12 -10.72
C ARG A 72 11.59 3.40 -10.16
N THR A 73 12.35 3.32 -9.06
CA THR A 73 13.07 4.46 -8.48
C THR A 73 14.08 5.03 -9.46
N TYR A 74 14.89 4.19 -10.13
CA TYR A 74 15.82 4.68 -11.13
C TYR A 74 15.10 5.37 -12.29
N MET A 75 14.00 4.81 -12.78
CA MET A 75 13.20 5.43 -13.85
C MET A 75 12.63 6.79 -13.40
N LEU A 76 12.21 6.89 -12.14
CA LEU A 76 11.66 8.13 -11.59
C LEU A 76 12.71 9.24 -11.58
N ILE A 77 13.95 8.92 -11.20
CA ILE A 77 15.07 9.88 -11.17
C ILE A 77 15.56 10.21 -12.58
N SER A 78 15.79 9.17 -13.40
CA SER A 78 16.40 9.30 -14.72
C SER A 78 15.44 9.84 -15.79
N SER A 79 14.13 9.65 -15.64
CA SER A 79 13.16 9.91 -16.70
C SER A 79 11.80 10.43 -16.20
N GLU A 80 11.66 10.77 -14.91
CA GLU A 80 10.41 11.30 -14.33
C GLU A 80 9.18 10.40 -14.56
N THR A 81 9.41 9.10 -14.69
CA THR A 81 8.37 8.08 -14.88
C THR A 81 8.72 6.84 -14.07
N ASN A 82 7.74 6.08 -13.59
CA ASN A 82 7.99 4.77 -12.98
C ASN A 82 7.72 3.60 -13.95
N ASP A 83 7.51 3.90 -15.23
CA ASP A 83 7.16 2.91 -16.25
C ASP A 83 8.41 2.13 -16.71
N LEU A 84 8.46 0.86 -16.31
CA LEU A 84 9.57 -0.04 -16.61
C LEU A 84 9.70 -0.40 -18.09
N ARG A 85 8.74 -0.06 -18.96
CA ARG A 85 8.84 -0.26 -20.41
C ARG A 85 9.93 0.59 -21.05
N PHE A 86 10.27 1.72 -20.44
CA PHE A 86 11.36 2.60 -20.87
C PHE A 86 12.74 2.17 -20.35
N LEU A 87 12.80 1.17 -19.46
CA LEU A 87 14.05 0.68 -18.90
C LEU A 87 14.77 -0.26 -19.87
N SER A 88 15.91 0.18 -20.39
CA SER A 88 16.74 -0.60 -21.32
C SER A 88 17.39 -1.82 -20.66
N ASN A 89 17.78 -2.81 -21.47
CA ASN A 89 18.47 -4.01 -20.98
C ASN A 89 19.81 -3.67 -20.29
N SER A 90 20.56 -2.69 -20.81
CA SER A 90 21.81 -2.27 -20.19
C SER A 90 21.59 -1.60 -18.82
N GLN A 91 20.50 -0.84 -18.66
CA GLN A 91 20.13 -0.26 -17.37
C GLN A 91 19.69 -1.36 -16.39
N ARG A 92 18.91 -2.36 -16.84
CA ARG A 92 18.51 -3.51 -16.02
C ARG A 92 19.72 -4.23 -15.44
N GLU A 93 20.65 -4.64 -16.29
CA GLU A 93 21.88 -5.35 -15.88
C GLU A 93 22.70 -4.55 -14.86
N LYS A 94 22.77 -3.22 -15.04
CA LYS A 94 23.51 -2.33 -14.14
C LYS A 94 22.84 -2.12 -12.79
N LEU A 95 21.53 -2.29 -12.70
CA LEU A 95 20.72 -2.05 -11.50
C LEU A 95 20.29 -3.34 -10.81
N GLU A 96 20.66 -4.50 -11.36
CA GLU A 96 20.37 -5.80 -10.79
C GLU A 96 21.23 -6.02 -9.54
N PHE A 97 20.58 -6.26 -8.39
CA PHE A 97 21.30 -6.69 -7.19
C PHE A 97 21.43 -8.21 -7.17
N ARG A 98 22.48 -8.68 -6.50
CA ARG A 98 22.71 -10.11 -6.27
C ARG A 98 22.44 -10.42 -4.81
N VAL A 99 21.64 -11.45 -4.58
CA VAL A 99 21.46 -12.04 -3.26
C VAL A 99 22.52 -13.09 -3.06
N GLU A 100 23.38 -12.88 -2.07
CA GLU A 100 24.33 -13.86 -1.59
C GLU A 100 23.68 -14.71 -0.51
N VAL A 101 23.85 -16.03 -0.61
CA VAL A 101 23.46 -17.01 0.41
C VAL A 101 24.73 -17.60 1.00
N ARG A 102 24.87 -17.59 2.33
CA ARG A 102 26.06 -18.16 2.98
C ARG A 102 25.95 -19.67 3.13
N GLU A 103 27.09 -20.35 3.07
CA GLU A 103 27.15 -21.80 3.23
C GLU A 103 26.66 -22.21 4.63
N GLY A 104 25.70 -23.15 4.67
CA GLY A 104 25.16 -23.69 5.92
C GLY A 104 24.24 -22.74 6.70
N SER A 105 23.78 -21.63 6.10
CA SER A 105 22.73 -20.80 6.70
C SER A 105 21.71 -20.32 5.66
N SER A 106 20.54 -19.91 6.14
CA SER A 106 19.53 -19.19 5.36
C SER A 106 19.66 -17.68 5.62
N ASP A 107 20.91 -17.21 5.57
CA ASP A 107 21.26 -15.79 5.59
C ASP A 107 21.30 -15.26 4.17
N TYR A 108 20.49 -14.24 3.90
CA TYR A 108 20.49 -13.53 2.64
C TYR A 108 21.12 -12.17 2.81
N SER A 109 22.00 -11.78 1.90
CA SER A 109 22.51 -10.41 1.86
C SER A 109 22.63 -9.87 0.45
N ALA A 110 22.41 -8.57 0.30
CA ALA A 110 22.61 -7.86 -0.97
C ALA A 110 23.32 -6.52 -0.72
N ASP A 111 24.24 -6.16 -1.61
CA ASP A 111 24.96 -4.89 -1.60
C ASP A 111 24.33 -3.93 -2.63
N PHE A 112 23.87 -2.77 -2.17
CA PHE A 112 23.23 -1.76 -3.00
C PHE A 112 24.14 -0.58 -3.35
N THR A 113 25.40 -0.59 -2.91
CA THR A 113 26.37 0.50 -3.11
C THR A 113 26.48 0.91 -4.59
N ALA A 114 26.77 -0.04 -5.47
CA ALA A 114 26.92 0.24 -6.90
C ALA A 114 25.62 0.69 -7.59
N ILE A 115 24.45 0.33 -7.02
CA ILE A 115 23.14 0.75 -7.54
C ILE A 115 22.91 2.21 -7.17
N LEU A 116 23.15 2.58 -5.91
CA LEU A 116 22.96 3.94 -5.41
C LEU A 116 23.98 4.92 -6.02
N GLU A 117 25.24 4.51 -6.19
CA GLU A 117 26.25 5.31 -6.89
C GLU A 117 25.81 5.63 -8.33
N LYS A 118 25.24 4.67 -9.05
CA LYS A 118 24.71 4.89 -10.40
C LYS A 118 23.51 5.84 -10.41
N MET A 119 22.57 5.67 -9.46
CA MET A 119 21.46 6.61 -9.30
C MET A 119 21.95 8.02 -8.99
N GLY A 120 22.99 8.17 -8.16
CA GLY A 120 23.60 9.45 -7.85
C GLY A 120 24.27 10.10 -9.06
N LEU A 121 25.02 9.33 -9.85
CA LEU A 121 25.61 9.82 -11.09
C LEU A 121 24.56 10.32 -12.09
N GLU A 122 23.43 9.62 -12.21
CA GLU A 122 22.31 10.04 -13.05
C GLU A 122 21.69 11.35 -12.53
N ALA A 123 21.52 11.47 -11.21
CA ALA A 123 20.93 12.66 -10.57
C ALA A 123 21.77 13.93 -10.76
N LEU A 124 23.12 13.82 -10.82
CA LEU A 124 24.03 14.96 -11.06
C LEU A 124 23.73 15.73 -12.36
N SER A 125 23.12 15.08 -13.34
CA SER A 125 22.79 15.73 -14.62
C SER A 125 21.58 16.66 -14.56
N LYS A 126 20.79 16.59 -13.47
CA LYS A 126 19.48 17.24 -13.36
C LYS A 126 19.26 18.06 -12.09
N MET A 127 20.13 17.89 -11.10
CA MET A 127 19.94 18.41 -9.74
C MET A 127 21.20 19.16 -9.31
N ASP A 128 21.03 20.19 -8.47
CA ASP A 128 22.18 20.85 -7.84
C ASP A 128 22.83 19.94 -6.78
N SER A 129 24.03 20.30 -6.29
CA SER A 129 24.75 19.49 -5.31
C SER A 129 23.95 19.19 -4.04
N LYS A 130 23.14 20.13 -3.56
CA LYS A 130 22.31 19.94 -2.35
C LYS A 130 21.18 18.97 -2.62
N GLU A 131 20.50 19.17 -3.74
CA GLU A 131 19.42 18.30 -4.19
C GLU A 131 19.89 16.87 -4.43
N VAL A 132 21.07 16.69 -5.04
CA VAL A 132 21.70 15.37 -5.23
C VAL A 132 21.98 14.72 -3.89
N VAL A 133 22.62 15.44 -2.95
CA VAL A 133 22.95 14.87 -1.64
C VAL A 133 21.69 14.44 -0.89
N ILE A 134 20.67 15.31 -0.80
CA ILE A 134 19.42 14.97 -0.09
C ILE A 134 18.73 13.78 -0.78
N THR A 135 18.66 13.78 -2.11
CA THR A 135 18.00 12.72 -2.86
C THR A 135 18.74 11.39 -2.67
N VAL A 136 20.04 11.34 -2.94
CA VAL A 136 20.81 10.09 -2.94
C VAL A 136 20.95 9.52 -1.52
N LEU A 137 21.14 10.36 -0.49
CA LEU A 137 21.11 9.89 0.91
C LEU A 137 19.71 9.43 1.32
N GLY A 138 18.67 10.14 0.90
CA GLY A 138 17.28 9.73 1.12
C GLY A 138 17.01 8.34 0.54
N LEU A 139 17.42 8.09 -0.71
CA LEU A 139 17.31 6.77 -1.34
C LEU A 139 18.07 5.69 -0.57
N ALA A 140 19.34 5.97 -0.22
CA ALA A 140 20.19 5.05 0.51
C ALA A 140 19.53 4.61 1.84
N LEU A 141 18.96 5.58 2.56
CA LEU A 141 18.26 5.30 3.82
C LEU A 141 16.94 4.56 3.57
N ILE A 142 16.12 4.94 2.60
CA ILE A 142 14.85 4.24 2.30
C ILE A 142 15.07 2.75 2.00
N PHE A 143 16.15 2.40 1.27
CA PHE A 143 16.44 1.01 0.87
C PHE A 143 17.23 0.20 1.91
N ALA A 144 18.19 0.80 2.60
CA ALA A 144 19.15 0.05 3.43
C ALA A 144 19.12 0.40 4.92
N SER A 145 18.48 1.49 5.34
CA SER A 145 18.49 1.91 6.74
C SER A 145 17.72 0.96 7.65
N VAL A 146 18.35 0.55 8.75
CA VAL A 146 17.68 -0.14 9.85
C VAL A 146 16.66 0.78 10.50
N TYR A 147 17.02 2.04 10.75
CA TYR A 147 16.16 2.99 11.45
C TYR A 147 14.91 3.37 10.63
N ALA A 148 15.06 3.58 9.32
CA ALA A 148 13.92 3.86 8.44
C ALA A 148 12.98 2.65 8.37
N PHE A 149 13.53 1.43 8.27
CA PHE A 149 12.72 0.21 8.31
C PHE A 149 11.97 0.05 9.64
N LYS A 150 12.63 0.26 10.79
CA LYS A 150 11.98 0.24 12.11
C LYS A 150 10.88 1.29 12.21
N SER A 151 11.10 2.50 11.73
CA SER A 151 10.10 3.57 11.71
C SER A 151 8.87 3.18 10.87
N TRP A 152 9.10 2.65 9.67
CA TRP A 152 8.02 2.17 8.81
C TRP A 152 7.25 1.00 9.45
N LEU A 153 7.96 0.04 10.05
CA LEU A 153 7.36 -1.11 10.72
C LEU A 153 6.51 -0.68 11.93
N ASN A 154 7.01 0.28 12.70
CA ASN A 154 6.30 0.90 13.83
C ASN A 154 5.00 1.57 13.37
N TYR A 155 5.06 2.39 12.32
CA TYR A 155 3.90 3.03 11.71
C TYR A 155 2.88 2.00 11.18
N ARG A 156 3.35 0.95 10.51
CA ARG A 156 2.49 -0.11 9.97
C ARG A 156 1.79 -0.88 11.08
N THR A 157 2.51 -1.15 12.16
CA THR A 157 1.99 -1.83 13.37
C THR A 157 0.93 -0.97 14.06
N GLU A 158 1.19 0.33 14.25
CA GLU A 158 0.22 1.28 14.82
C GLU A 158 -1.04 1.40 13.95
N THR A 159 -0.87 1.49 12.63
CA THR A 159 -2.00 1.52 11.69
C THR A 159 -2.83 0.25 11.82
N ARG A 160 -2.17 -0.91 11.90
CA ARG A 160 -2.84 -2.20 12.03
C ARG A 160 -3.60 -2.34 13.36
N GLU A 161 -3.04 -1.84 14.45
CA GLU A 161 -3.70 -1.80 15.77
C GLU A 161 -5.01 -1.00 15.70
N LYS A 162 -5.01 0.14 15.00
CA LYS A 162 -6.23 0.97 14.81
C LYS A 162 -7.28 0.30 13.93
N GLU A 163 -6.88 -0.64 13.07
CA GLU A 163 -7.79 -1.35 12.16
C GLU A 163 -8.47 -2.57 12.79
N ILE A 164 -7.87 -3.16 13.82
CA ILE A 164 -8.32 -4.41 14.45
C ILE A 164 -9.25 -4.10 15.61
N ASP A 165 -10.36 -4.82 15.73
CA ASP A 165 -11.31 -4.65 16.83
C ASP A 165 -11.02 -5.61 18.02
N ALA A 166 -10.37 -6.74 17.76
CA ALA A 166 -10.06 -7.75 18.77
C ALA A 166 -8.97 -7.28 19.73
N GLU A 167 -9.29 -7.17 21.02
CA GLU A 167 -8.43 -6.57 22.03
C GLU A 167 -7.12 -7.36 22.24
N ASP A 168 -7.17 -8.68 22.32
CA ASP A 168 -5.98 -9.55 22.47
C ASP A 168 -4.95 -9.31 21.36
N LYS A 169 -5.41 -9.03 20.13
CA LYS A 169 -4.55 -8.74 18.98
C LYS A 169 -3.95 -7.34 19.07
N LYS A 170 -4.72 -6.35 19.55
CA LYS A 170 -4.19 -5.01 19.80
C LYS A 170 -3.11 -5.03 20.86
N GLU A 171 -3.33 -5.74 21.96
CA GLU A 171 -2.33 -5.90 23.02
C GLU A 171 -1.04 -6.54 22.48
N ALA A 172 -1.16 -7.60 21.67
CA ALA A 172 -0.01 -8.23 21.03
C ALA A 172 0.76 -7.27 20.09
N LEU A 173 0.06 -6.45 19.31
CA LEU A 173 0.68 -5.44 18.44
C LEU A 173 1.30 -4.29 19.25
N ALA A 174 0.69 -3.90 20.37
CA ALA A 174 1.25 -2.88 21.26
C ALA A 174 2.57 -3.34 21.90
N VAL A 175 2.64 -4.61 22.34
CA VAL A 175 3.90 -5.21 22.82
C VAL A 175 4.94 -5.27 21.70
N ALA A 176 4.56 -5.70 20.50
CA ALA A 176 5.46 -5.73 19.35
C ALA A 176 5.99 -4.32 19.01
N ARG A 177 5.14 -3.30 19.11
CA ARG A 177 5.51 -1.90 18.90
C ARG A 177 6.57 -1.41 19.87
N VAL A 178 6.43 -1.73 21.16
CA VAL A 178 7.43 -1.37 22.18
C VAL A 178 8.79 -2.01 21.88
N ALA A 179 8.81 -3.22 21.31
CA ALA A 179 10.05 -3.89 20.90
C ALA A 179 10.67 -3.27 19.62
N ILE A 180 9.88 -2.59 18.79
CA ILE A 180 10.37 -1.85 17.63
C ILE A 180 10.84 -0.48 18.09
N GLU A 181 12.12 -0.39 18.47
CA GLU A 181 12.75 0.88 18.86
C GLU A 181 12.90 1.83 17.65
N ALA A 182 11.85 2.61 17.35
CA ALA A 182 11.90 3.64 16.32
C ALA A 182 12.66 4.88 16.82
N ASN A 183 13.61 5.36 16.02
CA ASN A 183 14.35 6.58 16.32
C ASN A 183 13.57 7.81 15.82
N SER A 184 13.02 8.58 16.77
CA SER A 184 12.20 9.77 16.48
C SER A 184 12.97 10.87 15.74
N GLU A 185 14.27 11.01 16.00
CA GLU A 185 15.10 12.00 15.31
C GLU A 185 15.33 11.60 13.85
N ASN A 186 15.63 10.33 13.59
CA ASN A 186 15.77 9.84 12.21
C ASN A 186 14.46 9.94 11.43
N THR A 187 13.33 9.70 12.10
CA THR A 187 11.99 9.91 11.54
C THR A 187 11.77 11.37 11.15
N ARG A 188 12.16 12.31 12.03
CA ARG A 188 12.10 13.76 11.76
C ARG A 188 12.98 14.15 10.58
N ILE A 189 14.21 13.64 10.52
CA ILE A 189 15.16 13.91 9.43
C ILE A 189 14.61 13.41 8.10
N LEU A 190 14.09 12.18 8.05
CA LEU A 190 13.50 11.62 6.82
C LEU A 190 12.27 12.42 6.37
N ALA A 191 11.39 12.81 7.29
CA ALA A 191 10.24 13.66 6.98
C ALA A 191 10.67 15.03 6.43
N ALA A 192 11.73 15.63 6.99
CA ALA A 192 12.28 16.88 6.48
C ALA A 192 12.95 16.71 5.10
N ALA A 193 13.60 15.56 4.85
CA ALA A 193 14.13 15.22 3.54
C ALA A 193 13.02 15.09 2.49
N ILE A 194 11.92 14.41 2.83
CA ILE A 194 10.73 14.28 1.97
C ILE A 194 10.11 15.65 1.68
N ALA A 195 9.98 16.50 2.70
CA ALA A 195 9.46 17.86 2.51
C ALA A 195 10.36 18.71 1.60
N ALA A 196 11.68 18.54 1.71
CA ALA A 196 12.64 19.21 0.83
C ALA A 196 12.65 18.61 -0.59
N ARG A 197 12.39 17.30 -0.72
CA ARG A 197 12.45 16.53 -1.97
C ARG A 197 11.24 15.59 -2.08
N PRO A 198 10.11 16.06 -2.62
CA PRO A 198 8.88 15.27 -2.71
C PRO A 198 9.02 13.94 -3.46
N ILE A 199 9.99 13.84 -4.39
CA ILE A 199 10.33 12.57 -5.07
C ILE A 199 10.61 11.43 -4.08
N LEU A 200 11.13 11.71 -2.89
CA LEU A 200 11.37 10.69 -1.86
C LEU A 200 10.07 10.09 -1.30
N GLN A 201 8.95 10.83 -1.32
CA GLN A 201 7.64 10.29 -0.97
C GLN A 201 7.19 9.24 -1.98
N ASP A 202 7.39 9.50 -3.27
CA ASP A 202 7.08 8.55 -4.33
C ASP A 202 7.95 7.30 -4.22
N VAL A 203 9.23 7.47 -3.87
CA VAL A 203 10.15 6.34 -3.62
C VAL A 203 9.70 5.51 -2.43
N GLU A 204 9.30 6.12 -1.32
CA GLU A 204 8.73 5.40 -0.16
C GLU A 204 7.52 4.55 -0.59
N ALA A 205 6.60 5.12 -1.37
CA ALA A 205 5.44 4.39 -1.89
C ALA A 205 5.83 3.26 -2.87
N LEU A 206 6.91 3.42 -3.63
CA LEU A 206 7.42 2.39 -4.54
C LEU A 206 8.05 1.22 -3.80
N VAL A 207 8.63 1.44 -2.62
CA VAL A 207 9.35 0.44 -1.81
C VAL A 207 8.41 -0.31 -0.86
N GLU A 208 7.29 0.30 -0.45
CA GLU A 208 6.32 -0.29 0.48
C GLU A 208 5.86 -1.71 0.09
N PRO A 209 5.47 -2.01 -1.16
CA PRO A 209 5.07 -3.38 -1.55
C PRO A 209 6.19 -4.41 -1.38
N ALA A 210 7.45 -4.01 -1.57
CA ALA A 210 8.59 -4.88 -1.35
C ALA A 210 8.80 -5.16 0.15
N ARG A 211 8.68 -4.14 1.01
CA ARG A 211 8.75 -4.32 2.47
C ARG A 211 7.64 -5.24 2.99
N GLU A 212 6.42 -5.08 2.49
CA GLU A 212 5.30 -5.96 2.83
C GLU A 212 5.58 -7.42 2.43
N LYS A 213 6.03 -7.66 1.20
CA LYS A 213 6.38 -9.01 0.75
C LYS A 213 7.55 -9.62 1.52
N LEU A 214 8.56 -8.82 1.87
CA LEU A 214 9.67 -9.28 2.69
C LEU A 214 9.20 -9.72 4.08
N ILE A 215 8.34 -8.95 4.73
CA ILE A 215 7.75 -9.34 6.03
C ILE A 215 6.94 -10.63 5.90
N GLN A 216 6.10 -10.74 4.87
CA GLN A 216 5.31 -11.94 4.63
C GLN A 216 6.22 -13.15 4.41
N ALA A 217 7.24 -13.03 3.55
CA ALA A 217 8.20 -14.10 3.28
C ALA A 217 8.91 -14.54 4.56
N VAL A 218 9.44 -13.61 5.37
CA VAL A 218 10.05 -13.94 6.66
C VAL A 218 9.06 -14.62 7.61
N GLY A 219 7.81 -14.15 7.65
CA GLY A 219 6.76 -14.76 8.46
C GLY A 219 6.42 -16.20 8.07
N HIS A 220 6.38 -16.50 6.77
CA HIS A 220 6.17 -17.83 6.21
C HIS A 220 7.29 -18.81 6.57
N GLU A 221 8.51 -18.31 6.80
CA GLU A 221 9.68 -19.09 7.22
C GLU A 221 9.78 -19.26 8.74
N GLY A 222 8.74 -18.87 9.50
CA GLY A 222 8.73 -18.98 10.96
C GLY A 222 9.21 -17.73 11.70
N GLY A 223 9.52 -16.65 10.99
CA GLY A 223 10.08 -15.42 11.53
C GLY A 223 11.60 -15.33 11.34
N GLY A 224 12.19 -14.22 11.76
CA GLY A 224 13.63 -13.98 11.61
C GLY A 224 14.01 -12.53 11.86
N THR A 225 15.06 -12.06 11.21
CA THR A 225 15.44 -10.64 11.23
C THR A 225 15.56 -10.06 9.82
N LEU A 226 15.11 -8.83 9.66
CA LEU A 226 15.29 -7.99 8.47
C LEU A 226 16.14 -6.78 8.88
N ASN A 227 17.34 -6.63 8.30
CA ASN A 227 18.34 -5.64 8.68
C ASN A 227 18.55 -5.59 10.21
N GLY A 228 18.64 -6.77 10.85
CA GLY A 228 18.79 -6.90 12.31
C GLY A 228 17.53 -6.58 13.12
N THR A 229 16.43 -6.17 12.49
CA THR A 229 15.13 -5.97 13.16
C THR A 229 14.36 -7.28 13.22
N VAL A 230 14.01 -7.71 14.43
CA VAL A 230 13.27 -8.96 14.65
C VAL A 230 11.85 -8.84 14.10
N VAL A 231 11.46 -9.81 13.27
CA VAL A 231 10.11 -9.96 12.73
C VAL A 231 9.63 -11.36 13.09
N SER A 232 8.70 -11.46 14.05
CA SER A 232 8.10 -12.73 14.42
C SER A 232 7.09 -13.19 13.37
N SER A 233 6.86 -14.51 13.28
CA SER A 233 5.80 -15.06 12.42
C SER A 233 4.41 -14.50 12.77
N SER A 234 4.13 -14.30 14.06
CA SER A 234 2.87 -13.71 14.52
C SER A 234 2.70 -12.26 14.06
N LEU A 235 3.75 -11.43 14.19
CA LEU A 235 3.72 -10.05 13.72
C LEU A 235 3.53 -10.01 12.20
N ALA A 236 4.29 -10.81 11.46
CA ALA A 236 4.17 -10.90 10.01
C ALA A 236 2.76 -11.34 9.56
N ALA A 237 2.15 -12.31 10.24
CA ALA A 237 0.80 -12.75 9.96
C ALA A 237 -0.25 -11.65 10.22
N GLU A 238 -0.12 -10.90 11.32
CA GLU A 238 -1.03 -9.79 11.61
C GLU A 238 -0.88 -8.64 10.60
N LEU A 239 0.36 -8.28 10.23
CA LEU A 239 0.62 -7.22 9.25
C LEU A 239 0.24 -7.62 7.82
N GLY A 240 0.39 -8.91 7.46
CA GLY A 240 -0.01 -9.45 6.17
C GLY A 240 -1.52 -9.67 6.02
N SER A 241 -2.25 -9.74 7.14
CA SER A 241 -3.70 -9.88 7.12
C SER A 241 -4.36 -8.55 6.73
N GLN A 242 -4.96 -8.48 5.54
CA GLN A 242 -5.79 -7.33 5.19
C GLN A 242 -7.09 -7.37 6.01
N LYS A 243 -7.56 -6.22 6.51
CA LYS A 243 -8.95 -6.09 6.99
C LYS A 243 -9.84 -6.44 5.79
N ARG A 244 -10.47 -7.62 5.82
CA ARG A 244 -11.56 -7.92 4.88
C ARG A 244 -12.52 -6.75 4.98
N GLN A 245 -12.65 -5.99 3.90
CA GLN A 245 -13.63 -4.92 3.85
C GLN A 245 -14.99 -5.56 4.07
N GLN A 246 -15.55 -5.35 5.25
CA GLN A 246 -16.87 -5.86 5.58
C GLN A 246 -17.88 -5.09 4.73
N SER A 247 -18.80 -5.81 4.11
CA SER A 247 -19.93 -5.17 3.43
C SER A 247 -20.73 -4.39 4.46
N GLN A 248 -20.99 -3.12 4.22
CA GLN A 248 -21.88 -2.32 5.05
C GLN A 248 -23.30 -2.51 4.56
N GLU A 249 -24.23 -2.71 5.48
CA GLU A 249 -25.66 -2.73 5.18
C GLU A 249 -26.15 -1.28 5.18
N VAL A 250 -26.75 -0.85 4.06
CA VAL A 250 -27.25 0.51 3.85
C VAL A 250 -28.73 0.43 3.46
N LEU A 251 -29.52 1.34 4.00
CA LEU A 251 -30.92 1.49 3.63
C LEU A 251 -31.04 2.54 2.53
N ILE A 252 -31.50 2.12 1.36
CA ILE A 252 -31.69 2.99 0.20
C ILE A 252 -33.19 3.24 0.04
N LYS A 253 -33.58 4.51 0.07
CA LYS A 253 -34.98 4.94 -0.12
C LYS A 253 -35.10 5.96 -1.22
N GLY A 254 -36.13 5.84 -2.05
CA GLY A 254 -36.52 6.91 -2.97
C GLY A 254 -37.29 6.43 -4.18
N ASN A 255 -37.43 7.33 -5.15
CA ASN A 255 -38.17 7.08 -6.38
C ASN A 255 -37.24 6.49 -7.44
N PHE A 256 -37.59 5.31 -7.94
CA PHE A 256 -36.83 4.59 -8.95
C PHE A 256 -37.67 4.34 -10.18
N ARG A 257 -37.02 4.23 -11.33
CA ARG A 257 -37.62 3.73 -12.56
C ARG A 257 -37.33 2.24 -12.69
N VAL A 258 -38.37 1.44 -12.93
CA VAL A 258 -38.21 0.02 -13.25
C VAL A 258 -37.65 -0.12 -14.66
N VAL A 259 -36.45 -0.69 -14.77
CA VAL A 259 -35.76 -0.93 -16.05
C VAL A 259 -36.08 -2.34 -16.57
N ARG A 260 -36.02 -3.33 -15.68
CA ARG A 260 -36.17 -4.74 -16.04
C ARG A 260 -36.70 -5.55 -14.87
N VAL A 261 -37.67 -6.41 -15.12
CA VAL A 261 -38.09 -7.45 -14.19
C VAL A 261 -37.66 -8.83 -14.73
N ASP A 262 -36.97 -9.59 -13.90
CA ASP A 262 -36.48 -10.94 -14.19
C ASP A 262 -37.21 -11.95 -13.32
N THR A 263 -37.98 -12.83 -13.98
CA THR A 263 -38.78 -13.88 -13.35
C THR A 263 -38.14 -15.26 -13.47
N THR A 264 -36.90 -15.34 -13.95
CA THR A 264 -36.21 -16.62 -14.21
C THR A 264 -35.44 -17.14 -13.00
N SER A 265 -35.41 -16.38 -11.89
CA SER A 265 -34.68 -16.75 -10.68
C SER A 265 -35.46 -17.79 -9.84
N PRO A 266 -34.81 -18.89 -9.39
CA PRO A 266 -35.45 -19.88 -8.53
C PRO A 266 -35.89 -19.35 -7.15
N GLU A 267 -35.32 -18.22 -6.72
CA GLU A 267 -35.55 -17.61 -5.39
C GLU A 267 -36.59 -16.47 -5.43
N GLY A 268 -37.25 -16.26 -6.58
CA GLY A 268 -38.32 -15.26 -6.74
C GLY A 268 -38.07 -14.29 -7.89
N PHE A 269 -38.45 -13.02 -7.69
CA PHE A 269 -38.37 -11.98 -8.70
C PHE A 269 -37.14 -11.10 -8.46
N ARG A 270 -36.40 -10.74 -9.52
CA ARG A 270 -35.36 -9.71 -9.47
C ARG A 270 -35.78 -8.49 -10.26
N VAL A 271 -35.64 -7.32 -9.68
CA VAL A 271 -36.02 -6.06 -10.30
C VAL A 271 -34.78 -5.19 -10.45
N THR A 272 -34.54 -4.70 -11.66
CA THR A 272 -33.49 -3.73 -11.97
C THR A 272 -34.11 -2.33 -11.94
N LEU A 273 -33.62 -1.50 -11.03
CA LEU A 273 -34.12 -0.16 -10.73
C LEU A 273 -33.05 0.86 -11.11
N ALA A 274 -33.44 1.93 -11.80
CA ALA A 274 -32.57 3.07 -12.10
C ALA A 274 -33.04 4.30 -11.31
N GLY A 275 -32.14 4.94 -10.57
CA GLY A 275 -32.45 6.17 -9.82
C GLY A 275 -31.35 6.58 -8.84
N GLY A 276 -31.37 7.86 -8.44
CA GLY A 276 -30.46 8.46 -7.45
C GLY A 276 -29.42 9.43 -8.04
N PRO A 277 -28.51 9.99 -7.21
CA PRO A 277 -27.56 11.05 -7.61
C PRO A 277 -26.54 10.66 -8.69
N ALA A 278 -26.48 9.39 -9.09
CA ALA A 278 -25.50 8.84 -10.02
C ALA A 278 -26.10 8.05 -11.20
N ASP A 279 -27.43 8.05 -11.35
CA ASP A 279 -28.16 7.28 -12.39
C ASP A 279 -27.71 5.80 -12.49
N GLN A 280 -27.43 5.19 -11.33
CA GLN A 280 -26.90 3.83 -11.24
C GLN A 280 -28.04 2.81 -11.32
N GLU A 281 -27.84 1.74 -12.09
CA GLU A 281 -28.73 0.58 -12.09
C GLU A 281 -28.44 -0.33 -10.89
N ILE A 282 -29.48 -0.62 -10.11
CA ILE A 282 -29.43 -1.49 -8.94
C ILE A 282 -30.33 -2.69 -9.20
N THR A 283 -29.76 -3.90 -9.16
CA THR A 283 -30.56 -5.13 -9.22
C THR A 283 -30.88 -5.57 -7.79
N ALA A 284 -32.15 -5.60 -7.43
CA ALA A 284 -32.62 -6.01 -6.12
C ALA A 284 -33.52 -7.26 -6.20
N ALA A 285 -33.35 -8.18 -5.24
CA ALA A 285 -34.22 -9.33 -5.06
C ALA A 285 -35.50 -8.91 -4.32
N LEU A 286 -36.62 -9.48 -4.74
CA LEU A 286 -37.91 -9.35 -4.05
C LEU A 286 -38.22 -10.69 -3.39
N THR A 287 -37.91 -10.82 -2.09
CA THR A 287 -38.10 -12.07 -1.35
C THR A 287 -39.59 -12.41 -1.22
N GLU A 288 -39.96 -13.67 -1.51
CA GLU A 288 -41.36 -14.12 -1.62
C GLU A 288 -42.22 -13.94 -0.36
N TYR A 289 -41.62 -13.77 0.83
CA TYR A 289 -42.36 -13.72 2.11
C TYR A 289 -42.94 -12.32 2.45
N LEU A 290 -42.59 -11.27 1.72
CA LEU A 290 -43.16 -9.91 1.89
C LEU A 290 -43.92 -9.43 0.64
N ALA A 291 -44.34 -10.37 -0.22
CA ALA A 291 -45.27 -10.10 -1.30
C ALA A 291 -46.69 -9.91 -0.75
N SER A 292 -46.95 -8.75 -0.13
CA SER A 292 -48.28 -8.16 -0.29
C SER A 292 -48.51 -8.04 -1.80
N THR A 293 -49.72 -8.39 -2.26
CA THR A 293 -50.14 -8.18 -3.65
C THR A 293 -49.79 -6.76 -4.11
N ASP A 294 -49.90 -5.81 -3.19
CA ASP A 294 -49.73 -4.37 -3.40
C ASP A 294 -48.33 -3.98 -3.90
N HIS A 295 -47.24 -4.57 -3.37
CA HIS A 295 -45.87 -4.25 -3.82
C HIS A 295 -45.61 -4.73 -5.25
N ARG A 296 -46.08 -5.93 -5.58
CA ARG A 296 -45.97 -6.50 -6.94
C ARG A 296 -46.78 -5.67 -7.93
N GLU A 297 -47.97 -5.24 -7.54
CA GLU A 297 -48.82 -4.41 -8.39
C GLU A 297 -48.25 -3.00 -8.61
N ALA A 298 -47.61 -2.41 -7.60
CA ALA A 298 -46.91 -1.12 -7.75
C ALA A 298 -45.75 -1.22 -8.76
N ILE A 299 -44.89 -2.24 -8.62
CA ILE A 299 -43.76 -2.46 -9.56
C ILE A 299 -44.27 -2.76 -10.97
N ARG A 300 -45.31 -3.60 -11.11
CA ARG A 300 -45.95 -3.92 -12.40
C ARG A 300 -46.52 -2.67 -13.05
N ARG A 301 -47.30 -1.87 -12.33
CA ARG A 301 -47.87 -0.62 -12.87
C ARG A 301 -46.77 0.35 -13.28
N ALA A 302 -45.74 0.53 -12.45
CA ALA A 302 -44.59 1.38 -12.76
C ALA A 302 -43.82 0.93 -14.02
N GLU A 303 -43.65 -0.39 -14.23
CA GLU A 303 -43.00 -0.93 -15.42
C GLU A 303 -43.80 -0.70 -16.71
N TRP A 304 -45.12 -0.89 -16.66
CA TRP A 304 -46.02 -0.71 -17.82
C TRP A 304 -46.30 0.77 -18.13
N ASP A 305 -46.59 1.57 -17.11
CA ASP A 305 -46.94 2.99 -17.25
C ASP A 305 -45.70 3.88 -17.40
N LYS A 306 -44.49 3.31 -17.26
CA LYS A 306 -43.20 4.01 -17.28
C LYS A 306 -43.13 5.17 -16.27
N LYS A 307 -43.80 5.01 -15.13
CA LYS A 307 -43.81 5.96 -14.02
C LYS A 307 -42.82 5.53 -12.94
N PRO A 308 -42.27 6.47 -12.15
CA PRO A 308 -41.45 6.13 -11.00
C PRO A 308 -42.25 5.34 -9.95
N VAL A 309 -41.56 4.49 -9.19
CA VAL A 309 -42.08 3.75 -8.03
C VAL A 309 -41.24 4.12 -6.82
N TYR A 310 -41.89 4.33 -5.66
CA TYR A 310 -41.16 4.52 -4.41
C TYR A 310 -40.70 3.17 -3.90
N VAL A 311 -39.39 3.03 -3.64
CA VAL A 311 -38.78 1.78 -3.17
C VAL A 311 -37.93 2.06 -1.94
N GLU A 312 -38.12 1.22 -0.93
CA GLU A 312 -37.16 1.04 0.15
C GLU A 312 -36.49 -0.31 -0.04
N MET A 313 -35.15 -0.32 -0.01
CA MET A 313 -34.37 -1.54 -0.13
C MET A 313 -33.19 -1.52 0.82
N THR A 314 -32.91 -2.68 1.40
CA THR A 314 -31.69 -2.90 2.16
C THR A 314 -30.63 -3.42 1.19
N ALA A 315 -29.50 -2.74 1.10
CA ALA A 315 -28.41 -3.09 0.21
C ALA A 315 -27.12 -3.35 0.99
N ARG A 316 -26.37 -4.36 0.55
CA ARG A 316 -24.99 -4.56 1.01
C ARG A 316 -24.06 -3.82 0.05
N LYS A 317 -23.32 -2.86 0.59
CA LYS A 317 -22.35 -2.05 -0.13
C LYS A 317 -20.93 -2.53 0.19
N LEU A 318 -20.13 -2.77 -0.84
CA LEU A 318 -18.69 -3.04 -0.73
C LEU A 318 -17.95 -1.95 -1.53
N ARG A 319 -17.19 -1.10 -0.82
CA ARG A 319 -16.64 0.16 -1.36
C ARG A 319 -17.76 1.06 -1.88
N ASP A 320 -17.80 1.35 -3.18
CA ASP A 320 -18.83 2.15 -3.86
C ASP A 320 -19.80 1.32 -4.70
N ARG A 321 -19.73 -0.01 -4.60
CA ARG A 321 -20.57 -0.92 -5.38
C ARG A 321 -21.58 -1.63 -4.48
N ILE A 322 -22.84 -1.64 -4.91
CA ILE A 322 -23.88 -2.49 -4.34
C ILE A 322 -23.61 -3.92 -4.82
N ILE A 323 -23.36 -4.83 -3.88
CA ILE A 323 -23.09 -6.25 -4.17
C ILE A 323 -24.36 -7.09 -4.10
N ASP A 324 -25.33 -6.64 -3.31
CA ASP A 324 -26.59 -7.33 -3.08
C ASP A 324 -27.63 -6.32 -2.58
N ALA A 325 -28.90 -6.51 -2.94
CA ALA A 325 -29.98 -5.63 -2.49
C ALA A 325 -31.29 -6.40 -2.42
N THR A 326 -32.08 -6.11 -1.39
CA THR A 326 -33.39 -6.71 -1.17
C THR A 326 -34.42 -5.61 -0.99
N VAL A 327 -35.46 -5.63 -1.82
CA VAL A 327 -36.58 -4.70 -1.69
C VAL A 327 -37.39 -5.04 -0.44
N THR A 328 -37.53 -4.07 0.46
CA THR A 328 -38.32 -4.20 1.69
C THR A 328 -39.71 -3.57 1.53
N LEU A 329 -39.85 -2.52 0.70
CA LEU A 329 -41.12 -1.84 0.41
C LEU A 329 -41.15 -1.36 -1.04
N ALA A 330 -42.31 -1.48 -1.71
CA ALA A 330 -42.56 -0.83 -2.99
C ALA A 330 -44.00 -0.28 -3.04
N SER A 331 -44.16 1.01 -3.35
CA SER A 331 -45.47 1.67 -3.43
C SER A 331 -45.54 2.69 -4.56
N ASP A 332 -46.75 3.12 -4.90
CA ASP A 332 -46.94 4.31 -5.73
C ASP A 332 -46.26 5.52 -5.05
N VAL A 333 -45.77 6.46 -5.87
CA VAL A 333 -45.10 7.66 -5.37
C VAL A 333 -46.09 8.48 -4.53
N PRO A 334 -45.82 8.76 -3.25
CA PRO A 334 -46.68 9.60 -2.44
C PRO A 334 -46.72 11.03 -2.99
N ASP A 335 -47.88 11.67 -3.04
CA ASP A 335 -48.09 13.05 -3.53
C ASP A 335 -47.27 14.12 -2.76
N SER A 336 -46.53 13.75 -1.70
CA SER A 336 -45.81 14.65 -0.80
C SER A 336 -44.27 14.50 -0.79
N LEU A 337 -43.66 13.78 -1.75
CA LEU A 337 -42.20 13.59 -1.78
C LEU A 337 -41.59 14.08 -3.11
N GLU A 338 -41.04 15.30 -3.08
CA GLU A 338 -40.12 15.77 -4.12
C GLU A 338 -38.81 14.96 -4.09
N SER A 339 -38.44 14.49 -5.28
CA SER A 339 -37.27 13.71 -5.68
C SER A 339 -36.00 13.85 -4.83
N THR A 340 -35.85 13.03 -3.80
CA THR A 340 -34.53 12.83 -3.17
C THR A 340 -34.36 11.36 -2.78
N VAL A 341 -33.38 10.69 -3.41
CA VAL A 341 -32.93 9.36 -2.97
C VAL A 341 -31.95 9.57 -1.83
N VAL A 342 -32.25 8.99 -0.67
CA VAL A 342 -31.41 9.09 0.53
C VAL A 342 -30.88 7.69 0.85
N ALA A 343 -29.57 7.60 1.05
CA ALA A 343 -28.90 6.39 1.52
C ALA A 343 -28.50 6.63 2.97
N ASP A 344 -29.21 5.99 3.90
CA ASP A 344 -28.93 6.08 5.33
C ASP A 344 -28.21 4.81 5.80
N PRO A 345 -27.28 4.91 6.76
CA PRO A 345 -26.77 3.73 7.46
C PRO A 345 -27.93 3.00 8.14
N ALA A 346 -27.98 1.68 7.96
CA ALA A 346 -29.04 0.83 8.52
C ALA A 346 -28.95 0.71 10.05
#